data_AF-A0A1V5CHU3-F1
#
_entry.id   AF-A0A1V5CHU3-F1
#
_cell.length_a   1.000
_cell.length_b   1.000
_cell.length_c   1.000
_cell.angle_alpha   90.00
_cell.angle_beta   90.00
_cell.angle_gamma   90.00
#
_symmetry.space_group_name_H-M   'P 1'
#
loop_
_entity.id
_entity.type
_entity.pdbx_description
1 polymer ?
#
loop_
_entity_poly.entity_id
_entity_poly.type
_entity_poly.pdbx_seq_one_letter_code
_entity_poly.pdbx_strand_id
1 'polypeptide(L)'
;MRDATINDIEKINVIILVLGSVASIAIMRDYKYLFSFAVASSIMTLNFRLLRKILEGFFTRSTISKKELLIKLPLKFFGVIALIVVIVLWGDINISFFVMGLSTVFVSIIINQVVSVFYPAEVRRKQDGA
;
A
#
# COMPACT_ATOMS: atom_id res chain seq x y z
N MET A 1 17.40 -3.96 -9.75
CA MET A 1 17.45 -4.38 -8.32
C MET A 1 16.34 -3.75 -7.48
N ARG A 2 15.85 -2.53 -7.76
CA ARG A 2 14.76 -1.87 -7.01
C ARG A 2 13.33 -2.37 -7.30
N ASP A 3 13.07 -2.86 -8.51
CA ASP A 3 11.70 -3.27 -8.91
C ASP A 3 11.20 -4.50 -8.14
N ALA A 4 12.10 -5.42 -7.79
CA ALA A 4 11.79 -6.57 -6.94
C ALA A 4 11.32 -6.13 -5.55
N THR A 5 11.98 -5.12 -4.98
CA THR A 5 11.68 -4.59 -3.64
C THR A 5 10.31 -3.94 -3.57
N ILE A 6 9.93 -3.17 -4.60
CA ILE A 6 8.61 -2.49 -4.64
C ILE A 6 7.49 -3.52 -4.86
N ASN A 7 7.71 -4.50 -5.72
CA ASN A 7 6.74 -5.56 -5.99
C ASN A 7 6.51 -6.45 -4.76
N ASP A 8 7.57 -6.74 -3.99
CA ASP A 8 7.47 -7.48 -2.74
C ASP A 8 6.66 -6.72 -1.68
N ILE A 9 6.87 -5.40 -1.55
CA ILE A 9 6.06 -4.54 -0.65
C ILE A 9 4.59 -4.57 -1.06
N GLU A 10 4.29 -4.51 -2.36
CA GLU A 10 2.91 -4.57 -2.84
C GLU A 10 2.24 -5.90 -2.48
N LYS A 11 2.93 -7.03 -2.68
CA LYS A 11 2.43 -8.36 -2.30
C LYS A 11 2.20 -8.46 -0.79
N ILE A 12 3.16 -7.99 0.01
CA ILE A 12 3.03 -7.96 1.48
C ILE A 12 1.81 -7.13 1.88
N ASN A 13 1.60 -5.97 1.24
CA ASN A 13 0.46 -5.12 1.56
C ASN A 13 -0.88 -5.78 1.24
N VAL A 14 -0.96 -6.50 0.12
CA VAL A 14 -2.15 -7.30 -0.22
C VAL A 14 -2.36 -8.45 0.79
N ILE A 15 -1.29 -9.11 1.22
CA ILE A 15 -1.36 -10.14 2.27
C ILE A 15 -1.89 -9.54 3.58
N ILE A 16 -1.37 -8.38 4.01
CA ILE A 16 -1.84 -7.68 5.21
C ILE A 16 -3.31 -7.27 5.06
N LEU A 17 -3.72 -6.81 3.88
CA LEU A 17 -5.12 -6.50 3.61
C LEU A 17 -6.01 -7.72 3.83
N VAL A 18 -5.67 -8.86 3.23
CA VAL A 18 -6.48 -10.09 3.37
C VAL A 18 -6.47 -10.59 4.81
N LEU A 19 -5.30 -10.72 5.43
CA LEU A 19 -5.16 -11.22 6.81
C LEU A 19 -5.81 -10.29 7.83
N GLY A 20 -5.61 -8.98 7.69
CA GLY A 20 -6.20 -7.97 8.57
C GLY A 20 -7.72 -7.91 8.43
N SER A 21 -8.26 -8.04 7.21
CA SER A 21 -9.70 -8.17 7.00
C SER A 21 -10.27 -9.43 7.67
N VAL A 22 -9.64 -10.59 7.49
CA VAL A 22 -10.07 -11.84 8.13
C VAL A 22 -9.98 -11.73 9.66
N ALA A 23 -8.89 -11.17 10.19
CA ALA A 23 -8.72 -10.98 11.63
C ALA A 23 -9.77 -10.02 12.21
N SER A 24 -10.08 -8.93 11.51
CA SER A 24 -11.05 -7.94 11.95
C SER A 24 -12.45 -8.54 12.14
N ILE A 25 -12.91 -9.38 11.20
CA ILE A 25 -14.21 -10.04 11.32
C ILE A 25 -14.20 -11.20 12.30
N ALA A 26 -13.10 -11.96 12.39
CA ALA A 26 -12.98 -13.07 13.32
C ALA A 26 -13.02 -12.60 14.79
N ILE A 27 -12.39 -11.46 15.09
CA ILE A 27 -12.29 -10.91 16.44
C ILE A 27 -13.54 -10.10 16.80
N MET A 28 -13.90 -9.12 15.98
CA MET A 28 -14.96 -8.17 16.32
C MET A 28 -16.37 -8.67 15.95
N ARG A 29 -16.47 -9.65 15.04
CA ARG A 29 -17.73 -10.26 14.57
C ARG A 29 -18.77 -9.27 14.03
N ASP A 30 -18.31 -8.11 13.55
CA ASP A 30 -19.14 -7.07 12.96
C ASP A 30 -18.50 -6.56 11.67
N TYR A 31 -19.33 -6.46 10.63
CA TYR A 31 -18.96 -6.03 9.28
C TYR A 31 -18.41 -4.61 9.26
N LYS A 32 -18.79 -3.73 10.19
CA LYS A 32 -18.31 -2.35 10.25
C LYS A 32 -16.78 -2.29 10.37
N TYR A 33 -16.18 -3.15 11.19
CA TYR A 33 -14.72 -3.17 11.41
C TYR A 33 -13.97 -3.70 10.19
N LEU A 34 -14.50 -4.76 9.56
CA LEU A 34 -13.97 -5.29 8.31
C LEU A 34 -14.04 -4.25 7.21
N PHE A 35 -15.19 -3.60 7.04
CA PHE A 35 -15.38 -2.58 6.00
C PHE A 35 -14.41 -1.42 6.20
N SER A 36 -14.29 -0.93 7.44
CA SER A 36 -13.38 0.17 7.79
C SER A 36 -11.93 -0.16 7.46
N PHE A 37 -11.45 -1.33 7.85
CA PHE A 37 -10.09 -1.77 7.57
C PHE A 37 -9.86 -2.03 6.08
N ALA A 38 -10.73 -2.83 5.46
CA ALA A 38 -10.59 -3.25 4.07
C ALA A 38 -10.60 -2.07 3.10
N VAL A 39 -11.48 -1.09 3.32
CA VAL A 39 -11.55 0.12 2.49
C VAL A 39 -10.28 0.95 2.63
N ALA A 40 -9.83 1.21 3.85
CA ALA A 40 -8.60 1.96 4.10
C ALA A 40 -7.36 1.26 3.50
N SER A 41 -7.20 -0.04 3.73
CA SER A 41 -6.10 -0.83 3.16
C SER A 41 -6.15 -0.91 1.63
N SER A 42 -7.34 -0.96 1.05
CA SER A 42 -7.53 -0.92 -0.41
C SER A 42 -7.09 0.42 -1.00
N ILE A 43 -7.50 1.53 -0.38
CA ILE A 43 -7.07 2.88 -0.76
C ILE A 43 -5.55 2.98 -0.71
N MET A 44 -4.94 2.46 0.35
CA MET A 44 -3.49 2.52 0.51
C MET A 44 -2.74 1.64 -0.51
N THR A 45 -3.28 0.46 -0.82
CA THR A 45 -2.75 -0.42 -1.88
C THR A 45 -2.81 0.26 -3.24
N LEU A 46 -3.94 0.89 -3.57
CA LEU A 46 -4.11 1.64 -4.82
C LEU A 46 -3.17 2.86 -4.86
N ASN A 47 -3.05 3.60 -3.75
CA ASN A 47 -2.13 4.73 -3.64
C ASN A 47 -0.68 4.29 -3.93
N PHE A 48 -0.24 3.19 -3.32
CA PHE A 48 1.10 2.64 -3.54
C PHE A 48 1.33 2.21 -5.00
N ARG A 49 0.37 1.52 -5.61
CA ARG A 49 0.41 1.14 -7.05
C ARG A 49 0.55 2.35 -7.97
N LEU A 50 -0.18 3.42 -7.67
CA LEU A 50 -0.09 4.67 -8.43
C LEU A 50 1.28 5.33 -8.24
N LEU A 51 1.79 5.37 -7.01
CA LEU A 51 3.11 5.91 -6.70
C LEU A 51 4.20 5.15 -7.47
N ARG A 52 4.12 3.82 -7.47
CA ARG A 52 4.99 2.92 -8.25
C ARG A 52 4.97 3.27 -9.73
N LYS A 53 3.79 3.40 -10.35
CA LYS A 53 3.67 3.75 -11.78
C LYS A 53 4.29 5.11 -12.10
N ILE A 54 4.18 6.09 -11.20
CA ILE A 54 4.79 7.42 -11.39
C ILE A 54 6.31 7.33 -11.30
N LEU A 55 6.83 6.56 -10.33
CA LEU A 55 8.26 6.33 -10.14
C LEU A 55 8.87 5.56 -11.33
N GLU A 56 8.24 4.48 -11.77
CA GLU A 56 8.65 3.73 -12.96
C GLU A 56 8.64 4.62 -14.20
N GLY A 57 7.53 5.36 -14.44
CA GLY A 57 7.42 6.30 -15.55
C GLY A 57 8.51 7.37 -15.56
N PHE A 58 8.95 7.84 -14.40
CA PHE A 58 10.05 8.80 -14.26
C PHE A 58 11.42 8.22 -14.63
N PHE A 59 11.70 6.98 -14.24
CA PHE A 59 12.99 6.34 -14.56
C PHE A 59 13.06 5.83 -16.00
N THR A 60 11.94 5.42 -16.60
CA THR A 60 11.93 4.85 -17.97
C THR A 60 11.72 5.89 -19.07
N ARG A 61 11.01 7.00 -18.80
CA ARG A 61 10.84 8.09 -19.77
C ARG A 61 11.68 9.30 -19.34
N SER A 62 12.82 9.50 -20.00
CA SER A 62 13.69 10.69 -19.83
C SER A 62 13.00 12.03 -20.17
N THR A 63 11.77 11.99 -20.68
CA THR A 63 10.98 13.14 -21.14
C THR A 63 9.95 13.67 -20.14
N ILE A 64 9.73 13.03 -18.97
CA ILE A 64 8.81 13.59 -17.98
C ILE A 64 9.49 14.80 -17.31
N SER A 65 8.95 15.99 -17.59
CA SER A 65 9.45 17.23 -17.00
C SER A 65 9.24 17.23 -15.48
N LYS A 66 10.26 17.66 -14.72
CA LYS A 66 10.19 17.82 -13.25
C LYS A 66 8.95 18.62 -12.81
N LYS A 67 8.50 19.60 -13.62
CA LYS A 67 7.29 20.39 -13.37
C LYS A 67 6.01 19.54 -13.44
N GLU A 68 5.94 18.60 -14.37
CA GLU A 68 4.77 17.76 -14.56
C GLU A 68 4.58 16.80 -13.37
N LEU A 69 5.67 16.33 -12.79
CA LEU A 69 5.70 15.49 -11.60
C LEU A 69 5.28 16.28 -10.35
N LEU A 70 5.76 17.52 -10.23
CA LEU A 70 5.44 18.42 -9.12
C LEU A 70 3.95 18.80 -9.07
N ILE A 71 3.24 18.70 -10.19
CA ILE A 71 1.79 18.95 -10.27
C ILE A 71 0.99 17.65 -10.13
N LYS A 72 1.37 16.59 -10.85
CA LYS A 72 0.64 15.31 -10.85
C LYS A 72 0.65 14.61 -9.48
N LEU A 73 1.74 14.78 -8.72
CA LEU A 73 1.88 14.15 -7.41
C LEU A 73 0.92 14.74 -6.36
N PRO A 74 0.95 16.04 -6.02
CA PRO A 74 0.01 16.62 -5.06
C PRO A 74 -1.44 16.48 -5.50
N LEU A 75 -1.75 16.63 -6.79
CA LEU A 75 -3.11 16.46 -7.30
C LEU A 75 -3.69 15.06 -6.97
N LYS A 76 -2.88 14.00 -7.08
CA LYS A 76 -3.30 12.65 -6.71
C LYS A 76 -3.45 12.47 -5.20
N PHE A 77 -2.59 13.10 -4.40
CA PHE A 77 -2.74 13.12 -2.95
C PHE A 77 -4.05 13.81 -2.54
N PHE A 78 -4.40 14.94 -3.15
CA PHE A 78 -5.69 15.59 -2.93
C PHE A 78 -6.87 14.66 -3.26
N GLY A 79 -6.79 13.89 -4.35
CA GLY A 79 -7.82 12.90 -4.68
C GLY A 79 -8.01 11.84 -3.59
N VAL A 80 -6.90 11.35 -3.00
CA VAL A 80 -6.96 10.38 -1.90
C VAL A 80 -7.47 11.01 -0.61
N ILE A 81 -7.06 12.24 -0.29
CA ILE A 81 -7.57 12.98 0.87
C ILE A 81 -9.07 13.21 0.73
N ALA A 82 -9.54 13.66 -0.44
CA ALA A 82 -10.96 13.86 -0.71
C ALA A 82 -11.76 12.55 -0.53
N LEU A 83 -11.23 11.44 -1.06
CA LEU A 83 -11.85 10.11 -0.89
C LEU A 83 -11.91 9.70 0.59
N ILE A 84 -10.83 9.91 1.35
CA ILE A 84 -10.79 9.62 2.79
C ILE A 84 -11.83 10.47 3.53
N VAL A 85 -11.92 11.77 3.24
CA VAL A 85 -12.88 12.68 3.88
C VAL A 85 -14.32 12.23 3.62
N VAL A 86 -14.65 11.86 2.38
CA VAL A 86 -15.99 11.33 2.04
C VAL A 86 -16.29 10.07 2.85
N ILE A 87 -15.35 9.14 2.93
CA ILE A 87 -15.55 7.87 3.66
C ILE A 87 -15.65 8.10 5.17
N VAL A 88 -14.89 9.04 5.74
CA VAL A 88 -14.94 9.34 7.17
C VAL A 88 -16.23 10.06 7.56
N LEU A 89 -16.71 10.97 6.72
CA LEU A 89 -17.92 11.75 7.01
C LEU A 89 -19.21 10.99 6.72
N TRP A 90 -19.23 10.15 5.68
CA TRP A 90 -20.46 9.50 5.19
C TRP A 90 -20.41 7.98 5.31
N GLY A 91 -19.23 7.39 5.39
CA GLY A 91 -19.08 5.97 5.65
C GLY A 91 -19.33 5.69 7.13
N ASP A 92 -20.18 4.72 7.40
CA ASP A 92 -20.36 4.20 8.75
C ASP A 92 -19.12 3.38 9.17
N ILE A 93 -18.00 4.07 9.42
CA ILE A 93 -16.70 3.46 9.68
C ILE A 93 -16.30 3.56 11.15
N ASN A 94 -15.51 2.59 11.59
CA ASN A 94 -14.76 2.65 12.82
C ASN A 94 -13.39 3.29 12.53
N ILE A 95 -13.15 4.46 13.13
CA ILE A 95 -11.92 5.26 12.90
C ILE A 95 -10.67 4.47 13.26
N SER A 96 -10.67 3.69 14.35
CA SER A 96 -9.48 2.93 14.78
C SER A 96 -9.07 1.90 13.74
N PHE A 97 -10.01 1.12 13.21
CA PHE A 97 -9.74 0.13 12.17
C PHE A 97 -9.41 0.78 10.82
N PHE A 98 -10.02 1.92 10.52
CA PHE A 98 -9.69 2.69 9.33
C PHE A 98 -8.23 3.19 9.39
N VAL A 99 -7.79 3.74 10.52
CA VAL A 99 -6.39 4.17 10.72
C VAL A 99 -5.42 2.98 10.65
N MET A 100 -5.77 1.83 11.23
CA MET A 100 -4.99 0.59 11.05
C MET A 100 -4.89 0.18 9.57
N GLY A 101 -5.98 0.32 8.81
CA GLY A 101 -5.97 0.03 7.38
C GLY A 101 -5.07 0.99 6.59
N LEU A 102 -5.04 2.28 6.96
CA LEU A 102 -4.15 3.27 6.36
C LEU A 102 -2.67 3.01 6.64
N SER A 103 -2.33 2.42 7.80
CA SER A 103 -0.93 2.14 8.17
C SER A 103 -0.34 0.89 7.50
N THR A 104 -1.15 0.11 6.77
CA THR A 104 -0.72 -1.16 6.16
C THR A 104 0.50 -1.05 5.24
N VAL A 105 0.62 0.01 4.46
CA VAL A 105 1.81 0.22 3.60
C VAL A 105 3.06 0.47 4.43
N PHE A 106 2.95 1.21 5.55
CA PHE A 106 4.09 1.41 6.45
C PHE A 106 4.55 0.08 7.05
N VAL A 107 3.61 -0.77 7.51
CA VAL A 107 3.92 -2.11 8.00
C VAL A 107 4.56 -2.97 6.90
N SER A 108 4.04 -2.88 5.67
CA SER A 108 4.58 -3.62 4.52
C SER A 108 6.03 -3.23 4.20
N ILE A 109 6.36 -1.94 4.31
CA ILE A 109 7.72 -1.44 4.13
C ILE A 109 8.63 -2.01 5.23
N ILE A 110 8.21 -1.96 6.49
CA ILE A 110 9.00 -2.51 7.61
C ILE A 110 9.24 -4.01 7.41
N ILE A 111 8.20 -4.79 7.12
CA ILE A 111 8.31 -6.23 6.90
C ILE A 111 9.28 -6.50 5.75
N ASN A 112 9.16 -5.79 4.64
CA ASN A 112 10.07 -5.98 3.52
C ASN A 112 11.53 -5.67 3.89
N GLN A 113 11.79 -4.60 4.63
CA GLN A 113 13.13 -4.27 5.13
C GLN A 113 13.68 -5.38 6.03
N VAL A 114 12.88 -5.85 6.99
CA VAL A 114 13.22 -6.97 7.87
C VAL A 114 13.54 -8.23 7.05
N VAL A 115 12.65 -8.64 6.14
CA VAL A 115 12.86 -9.83 5.31
C VAL A 115 14.09 -9.68 4.42
N SER A 116 14.40 -8.50 3.89
CA SER A 116 15.61 -8.28 3.08
C SER A 116 16.91 -8.38 3.88
N VAL A 117 16.89 -8.07 5.19
CA VAL A 117 18.04 -8.26 6.09
C VAL A 117 18.25 -9.73 6.41
N PHE A 118 17.18 -10.49 6.65
CA PHE A 118 17.27 -11.92 6.99
C PHE A 118 17.44 -12.83 5.77
N TYR A 119 16.91 -12.44 4.62
CA TYR A 119 16.98 -13.18 3.36
C TYR A 119 17.44 -12.24 2.24
N PRO A 120 18.75 -11.95 2.16
CA PRO A 120 19.32 -11.12 1.11
C PRO A 120 19.04 -11.72 -0.27
N ALA A 121 18.84 -10.85 -1.27
CA ALA A 121 18.38 -11.22 -2.60
C ALA A 121 19.23 -12.29 -3.32
N GLU A 122 20.48 -12.45 -2.91
CA GLU A 122 21.41 -13.47 -3.41
C GLU A 122 21.01 -14.90 -2.99
N VAL A 123 20.43 -15.07 -1.80
CA VAL A 123 19.95 -16.37 -1.30
C VAL A 123 18.62 -16.76 -1.95
N ARG A 124 17.73 -15.80 -2.22
CA ARG A 124 16.46 -16.05 -2.94
C ARG A 124 16.70 -16.50 -4.38
N ARG A 125 17.64 -15.89 -5.10
CA ARG A 125 17.99 -16.29 -6.48
C ARG A 125 18.57 -17.70 -6.58
N LYS A 126 19.30 -18.15 -5.56
CA LYS A 126 19.80 -19.54 -5.50
C LYS A 126 18.72 -20.58 -5.24
N GLN A 127 17.61 -20.21 -4.58
CA GLN A 127 16.47 -21.11 -4.39
C GLN A 127 15.54 -21.15 -5.61
N ASP A 128 15.44 -20.06 -6.38
CA ASP A 128 14.62 -19.98 -7.60
C ASP A 128 15.31 -20.55 -8.86
N GLY A 129 16.51 -21.15 -8.73
CA GLY A 129 17.11 -22.02 -9.75
C GLY A 129 17.54 -21.34 -11.05
N ALA A 130 18.54 -20.46 -11.00
CA ALA A 130 19.34 -20.07 -12.15
C ALA A 130 20.83 -20.38 -11.92
#